data_AF-A0A383AM18-F1
#
_entry.id   AF-A0A383AM18-F1
#
_cell.length_a   1.000
_cell.length_b   1.000
_cell.length_c   1.000
_cell.angle_alpha   90.00
_cell.angle_beta   90.00
_cell.angle_gamma   90.00
#
_symmetry.space_group_name_H-M   'P 1'
#
loop_
_entity.id
_entity.type
_entity.pdbx_description
1 polymer ?
#
loop_
_entity_poly.entity_id
_entity_poly.type
_entity_poly.pdbx_seq_one_letter_code
_entity_poly.pdbx_strand_id
1 'polypeptide(L)'
;MNDEELNELEELLNHEIREFLIILTRNEVLYLDDSLTLMIEREVSNHDGTQLSTMRAVLPTAALPVPLELVDKIAMGVLYTTDPDNLGMDVELKFDSSELYLLREITQSFIKIGNEPVGFNLKKKIYGALYSEEYKTNKLADTLTKDIVLTSNDPPLVNLARPLYDAPNDAETKRSHEE
;
A
#
# COMPACT_ATOMS: atom_id res chain seq x y z
N MET A 1 -32.69 9.04 -17.52
CA MET A 1 -31.38 8.56 -17.98
C MET A 1 -31.59 7.86 -19.29
N ASN A 2 -31.20 8.53 -20.35
CA ASN A 2 -31.11 8.01 -21.71
C ASN A 2 -29.75 7.30 -21.89
N ASP A 3 -29.67 6.37 -22.84
CA ASP A 3 -28.50 5.52 -23.07
C ASP A 3 -27.21 6.32 -23.37
N GLU A 4 -27.37 7.56 -23.82
CA GLU A 4 -26.29 8.51 -24.09
C GLU A 4 -25.69 9.11 -22.80
N GLU A 5 -26.52 9.45 -21.81
CA GLU A 5 -26.07 9.87 -20.47
C GLU A 5 -25.38 8.72 -19.71
N LEU A 6 -25.82 7.47 -19.94
CA LEU A 6 -25.18 6.28 -19.38
C LEU A 6 -23.79 6.05 -19.98
N ASN A 7 -23.64 6.18 -21.30
CA ASN A 7 -22.35 6.03 -21.97
C ASN A 7 -21.36 7.14 -21.60
N GLU A 8 -21.82 8.40 -21.47
CA GLU A 8 -20.93 9.49 -21.03
C GLU A 8 -20.47 9.30 -19.58
N LEU A 9 -21.34 8.78 -18.70
CA LEU A 9 -20.95 8.42 -17.33
C LEU A 9 -20.01 7.22 -17.29
N GLU A 10 -20.23 6.20 -18.12
CA GLU A 10 -19.31 5.06 -18.25
C GLU A 10 -17.95 5.48 -18.83
N GLU A 11 -17.91 6.39 -19.80
CA GLU A 11 -16.66 6.95 -20.33
C GLU A 11 -15.94 7.81 -19.29
N LEU A 12 -16.65 8.66 -18.54
CA LEU A 12 -16.05 9.47 -17.46
C LEU A 12 -15.55 8.60 -16.30
N LEU A 13 -16.27 7.54 -15.94
CA LEU A 13 -15.86 6.57 -14.93
C LEU A 13 -14.64 5.76 -15.38
N ASN A 14 -14.57 5.41 -16.66
CA ASN A 14 -13.43 4.71 -17.25
C ASN A 14 -12.21 5.61 -17.49
N HIS A 15 -12.36 6.94 -17.51
CA HIS A 15 -11.27 7.86 -17.81
C HIS A 15 -10.29 8.09 -16.64
N GLU A 16 -10.62 7.69 -15.41
CA GLU A 16 -9.79 7.97 -14.22
C GLU A 16 -9.22 6.74 -13.48
N ILE A 17 -9.57 5.52 -13.87
CA ILE A 17 -9.00 4.31 -13.23
C ILE A 17 -7.67 3.95 -13.90
N ARG A 18 -6.59 4.60 -13.44
CA ARG A 18 -5.24 4.19 -13.80
C ARG A 18 -4.96 2.80 -13.24
N GLU A 19 -4.87 1.81 -14.13
CA GLU A 19 -4.42 0.48 -13.75
C GLU A 19 -2.90 0.42 -13.57
N PHE A 20 -2.48 -0.24 -12.50
CA PHE A 20 -1.10 -0.51 -12.15
C PHE A 20 -0.84 -2.00 -12.24
N LEU A 21 0.08 -2.37 -13.09
CA LEU A 21 0.53 -3.74 -13.28
C LEU A 21 1.58 -4.07 -12.22
N ILE A 22 1.31 -5.10 -11.40
CA ILE A 22 2.22 -5.60 -10.37
C ILE A 22 2.49 -7.08 -10.61
N ILE A 23 3.77 -7.42 -10.70
CA ILE A 23 4.26 -8.79 -10.76
C ILE A 23 4.46 -9.29 -9.33
N LEU A 24 3.86 -10.43 -8.99
CA LEU A 24 3.83 -11.01 -7.65
C LEU A 24 4.39 -12.43 -7.64
N THR A 25 5.22 -12.73 -6.65
CA THR A 25 5.68 -14.08 -6.39
C THR A 25 4.57 -14.91 -5.75
N ARG A 26 4.69 -16.24 -5.82
CA ARG A 26 3.78 -17.16 -5.11
C ARG A 26 3.62 -16.79 -3.63
N ASN A 27 4.73 -16.48 -2.94
CA ASN A 27 4.70 -16.16 -1.51
C ASN A 27 4.01 -14.83 -1.23
N GLU A 28 4.20 -13.83 -2.12
CA GLU A 28 3.50 -12.55 -2.00
C GLU A 28 1.99 -12.71 -2.20
N VAL A 29 1.54 -13.48 -3.19
CA VAL A 29 0.11 -13.69 -3.42
C VAL A 29 -0.55 -14.44 -2.26
N LEU A 30 0.08 -15.50 -1.76
CA LEU A 30 -0.44 -16.26 -0.61
C LEU A 30 -0.52 -15.39 0.65
N TYR A 31 0.48 -14.55 0.89
CA TYR A 31 0.47 -13.62 2.01
C TYR A 31 -0.66 -12.59 1.89
N LEU A 32 -0.94 -12.09 0.68
CA LEU A 32 -2.07 -11.19 0.45
C LEU A 32 -3.39 -11.91 0.74
N ASP A 33 -3.61 -13.11 0.23
CA ASP A 33 -4.83 -13.91 0.47
C ASP A 33 -5.09 -14.13 1.97
N ASP A 34 -4.05 -14.52 2.72
CA ASP A 34 -4.13 -14.74 4.16
C ASP A 34 -4.50 -13.47 4.97
N SER A 35 -4.20 -12.29 4.41
CA SER A 35 -4.37 -11.00 5.08
C SER A 35 -5.69 -10.30 4.75
N LEU A 36 -6.45 -10.81 3.79
CA LEU A 36 -7.72 -10.22 3.36
C LEU A 36 -8.92 -10.85 4.10
N THR A 37 -9.99 -10.07 4.26
CA THR A 37 -11.29 -10.57 4.70
C THR A 37 -12.39 -9.96 3.85
N LEU A 38 -13.41 -10.75 3.51
CA LEU A 38 -14.51 -10.26 2.68
C LEU A 38 -15.40 -9.29 3.46
N MET A 39 -15.67 -8.13 2.87
CA MET A 39 -16.69 -7.20 3.33
C MET A 39 -18.09 -7.70 2.92
N ILE A 40 -19.03 -7.73 3.86
CA ILE A 40 -20.43 -8.10 3.62
C ILE A 40 -21.34 -6.92 3.96
N GLU A 41 -22.29 -6.65 3.08
CA GLU A 41 -23.42 -5.77 3.36
C GLU A 41 -24.49 -6.52 4.17
N ARG A 42 -24.90 -5.96 5.32
CA ARG A 42 -25.94 -6.53 6.16
C ARG A 42 -27.16 -5.60 6.15
N GLU A 43 -28.27 -6.10 5.64
CA GLU A 43 -29.55 -5.42 5.73
C GLU A 43 -30.04 -5.47 7.19
N VAL A 44 -30.09 -4.29 7.84
CA VAL A 44 -30.68 -4.18 9.17
C VAL A 44 -32.17 -3.90 8.95
N SER A 45 -33.00 -4.86 9.31
CA SER A 45 -34.45 -4.84 9.05
C SER A 45 -35.24 -3.78 9.84
N ASN A 46 -34.58 -2.80 10.47
CA ASN A 46 -35.20 -1.65 11.13
C ASN A 46 -34.18 -0.48 11.15
N HIS A 47 -34.49 0.59 10.40
CA HIS A 47 -33.76 1.87 10.23
C HIS A 47 -32.85 1.98 8.99
N ASP A 48 -32.98 3.12 8.31
CA ASP A 48 -32.33 3.59 7.07
C ASP A 48 -30.78 3.60 7.14
N GLY A 49 -30.17 2.43 7.27
CA GLY A 49 -28.72 2.30 7.30
C GLY A 49 -28.28 0.94 6.80
N THR A 50 -27.61 0.93 5.66
CA THR A 50 -26.73 -0.17 5.25
C THR A 50 -25.64 -0.34 6.31
N GLN A 51 -25.56 -1.51 6.95
CA GLN A 51 -24.46 -1.84 7.86
C GLN A 51 -23.42 -2.70 7.14
N LEU A 52 -22.18 -2.23 7.07
CA LEU A 52 -21.04 -3.02 6.57
C LEU A 52 -20.49 -3.92 7.69
N SER A 53 -20.23 -5.17 7.36
CA SER A 53 -19.69 -6.21 8.25
C SER A 53 -18.64 -7.07 7.53
N THR A 54 -18.09 -8.08 8.19
CA THR A 54 -17.06 -8.98 7.62
C THR A 54 -17.43 -10.44 7.80
N MET A 55 -17.00 -11.32 6.89
CA MET A 55 -17.23 -12.78 7.02
C MET A 55 -16.46 -13.40 8.19
N ARG A 56 -15.20 -13.00 8.36
CA ARG A 56 -14.34 -13.48 9.44
C ARG A 56 -14.34 -12.45 10.58
N ALA A 57 -14.39 -12.94 11.83
CA ALA A 57 -14.12 -12.09 12.98
C ALA A 57 -12.71 -11.49 12.84
N VAL A 58 -12.62 -10.16 12.77
CA VAL A 58 -11.35 -9.45 12.69
C VAL A 58 -10.67 -9.58 14.05
N LEU A 59 -9.74 -10.53 14.16
CA LEU A 59 -8.78 -10.52 15.26
C LEU A 59 -7.89 -9.27 15.10
N PRO A 60 -7.27 -8.76 16.18
CA PRO A 60 -6.38 -7.59 16.13
C PRO A 60 -5.15 -7.71 15.20
N THR A 61 -5.05 -8.80 14.44
CA THR A 61 -4.07 -9.05 13.40
C THR A 61 -4.70 -8.77 12.03
N ALA A 62 -4.65 -7.50 11.61
CA ALA A 62 -4.61 -7.04 10.20
C ALA A 62 -5.55 -7.69 9.16
N ALA A 63 -6.78 -8.08 9.50
CA ALA A 63 -7.76 -8.48 8.49
C ALA A 63 -8.52 -7.24 8.01
N LEU A 64 -8.10 -6.68 6.88
CA LEU A 64 -8.77 -5.53 6.27
C LEU A 64 -9.97 -6.01 5.45
N PRO A 65 -11.19 -5.52 5.72
CA PRO A 65 -12.33 -5.79 4.85
C PRO A 65 -12.11 -5.22 3.47
N VAL A 66 -12.28 -6.06 2.45
CA VAL A 66 -12.14 -5.65 1.04
C VAL A 66 -13.34 -6.06 0.19
N PRO A 67 -13.57 -5.39 -0.95
CA PRO A 67 -14.56 -5.80 -1.94
C PRO A 67 -14.29 -7.21 -2.48
N LEU A 68 -15.35 -7.88 -2.95
CA LEU A 68 -15.28 -9.24 -3.49
C LEU A 68 -14.33 -9.32 -4.69
N GLU A 69 -14.29 -8.27 -5.51
CA GLU A 69 -13.49 -8.17 -6.72
C GLU A 69 -11.99 -8.31 -6.41
N LEU A 70 -11.53 -7.72 -5.31
CA LEU A 70 -10.14 -7.85 -4.88
C LEU A 70 -9.84 -9.26 -4.36
N VAL A 71 -10.79 -9.90 -3.67
CA VAL A 71 -10.66 -11.29 -3.22
C VAL A 71 -10.53 -12.23 -4.43
N ASP A 72 -11.42 -12.12 -5.41
CA ASP A 72 -11.42 -12.96 -6.61
C ASP A 72 -10.13 -12.78 -7.43
N LYS A 73 -9.65 -11.54 -7.54
CA LYS A 73 -8.39 -11.21 -8.22
C LYS A 73 -7.19 -11.87 -7.56
N ILE A 74 -7.09 -11.81 -6.23
CA ILE A 74 -6.02 -12.48 -5.49
C ILE A 74 -6.15 -14.00 -5.57
N ALA A 75 -7.36 -14.54 -5.45
CA ALA A 75 -7.63 -15.97 -5.58
C ALA A 75 -7.18 -16.52 -6.95
N MET A 76 -7.41 -15.77 -8.03
CA MET A 76 -6.90 -16.14 -9.37
C MET A 76 -5.38 -16.17 -9.41
N GLY A 77 -4.72 -15.22 -8.74
CA GLY A 77 -3.26 -15.22 -8.59
C GLY A 77 -2.75 -16.45 -7.81
N VAL A 78 -3.47 -16.86 -6.76
CA VAL A 78 -3.13 -18.08 -6.01
C VAL A 78 -3.20 -19.30 -6.92
N LEU A 79 -4.30 -19.46 -7.66
CA LEU A 79 -4.46 -20.57 -8.59
C LEU A 79 -3.34 -20.61 -9.63
N TYR A 80 -3.03 -19.46 -10.26
CA TYR A 80 -1.95 -19.37 -11.24
C TYR A 80 -0.60 -19.77 -10.64
N THR A 81 -0.23 -19.18 -9.50
CA THR A 81 1.11 -19.39 -8.91
C THR A 81 1.30 -20.79 -8.30
N THR A 82 0.20 -21.50 -8.03
CA THR A 82 0.22 -22.86 -7.46
C THR A 82 -0.08 -23.95 -8.47
N ASP A 83 -0.40 -23.60 -9.71
CA ASP A 83 -0.57 -24.55 -10.81
C ASP A 83 0.73 -25.37 -10.99
N PRO A 84 0.67 -26.72 -10.97
CA PRO A 84 1.83 -27.57 -11.24
C PRO A 84 2.55 -27.25 -12.56
N ASP A 85 1.82 -26.76 -13.56
CA ASP A 85 2.34 -26.43 -14.88
C ASP A 85 2.93 -25.01 -14.95
N ASN A 86 2.78 -24.18 -13.91
CA ASN A 86 3.29 -22.81 -13.86
C ASN A 86 4.82 -22.71 -13.66
N LEU A 87 5.51 -23.82 -13.40
CA LEU A 87 6.99 -23.91 -13.28
C LEU A 87 7.65 -22.87 -12.34
N GLY A 88 6.88 -22.31 -11.39
CA GLY A 88 7.35 -21.28 -10.47
C GLY A 88 7.40 -19.87 -11.04
N MET A 89 6.67 -19.58 -12.12
CA MET A 89 6.56 -18.22 -12.67
C MET A 89 5.75 -17.31 -11.75
N ASP A 90 6.16 -16.05 -11.68
CA ASP A 90 5.43 -14.99 -10.98
C ASP A 90 4.14 -14.64 -11.75
N VAL A 91 3.10 -14.21 -11.04
CA VAL A 91 1.83 -13.78 -11.64
C VAL A 91 1.82 -12.27 -11.87
N GLU A 92 1.21 -11.84 -12.96
CA GLU A 92 0.95 -10.44 -13.25
C GLU A 92 -0.51 -10.10 -12.91
N LEU A 93 -0.73 -9.16 -11.98
CA LEU A 93 -2.06 -8.68 -11.62
C LEU A 93 -2.17 -7.16 -11.82
N LYS A 94 -3.36 -6.71 -12.19
CA LYS A 94 -3.68 -5.29 -12.39
C LYS A 94 -4.49 -4.76 -11.22
N PHE A 95 -4.06 -3.62 -10.70
CA PHE A 95 -4.71 -2.97 -9.57
C PHE A 95 -5.03 -1.52 -9.87
N ASP A 96 -6.16 -1.01 -9.39
CA ASP A 96 -6.39 0.42 -9.34
C ASP A 96 -5.69 1.06 -8.12
N SER A 97 -5.70 2.40 -8.04
CA SER A 97 -5.08 3.13 -6.93
C SER A 97 -5.71 2.79 -5.57
N SER A 98 -7.02 2.59 -5.50
CA SER A 98 -7.75 2.26 -4.27
C SER A 98 -7.34 0.89 -3.76
N GLU A 99 -7.27 -0.10 -4.63
CA GLU A 99 -6.77 -1.45 -4.32
C GLU A 99 -5.33 -1.40 -3.82
N LEU A 100 -4.45 -0.61 -4.46
CA LEU A 100 -3.07 -0.44 -3.98
C LEU A 100 -2.99 0.16 -2.58
N TYR A 101 -3.89 1.08 -2.22
CA TYR A 101 -3.96 1.61 -0.85
C TYR A 101 -4.49 0.58 0.15
N LEU A 102 -5.43 -0.28 -0.23
CA LEU A 102 -5.88 -1.40 0.60
C LEU A 102 -4.74 -2.41 0.82
N LEU A 103 -4.02 -2.79 -0.25
CA LEU A 103 -2.86 -3.69 -0.17
C LEU A 103 -1.72 -3.08 0.67
N ARG A 104 -1.51 -1.76 0.59
CA ARG A 104 -0.53 -1.05 1.43
C ARG A 104 -0.79 -1.26 2.92
N GLU A 105 -2.05 -1.28 3.34
CA GLU A 105 -2.46 -1.37 4.74
C GLU A 105 -2.19 -2.76 5.31
N ILE A 106 -2.52 -3.82 4.55
CA ILE A 106 -2.33 -5.19 5.01
C ILE A 106 -0.87 -5.66 4.95
N THR A 107 -0.02 -5.00 4.17
CA THR A 107 1.39 -5.39 4.01
C THR A 107 2.25 -4.95 5.19
N GLN A 108 2.90 -5.90 5.86
CA GLN A 108 3.78 -5.64 7.01
C GLN A 108 5.24 -5.88 6.62
N SER A 109 6.08 -4.84 6.67
CA SER A 109 7.44 -4.85 6.07
C SER A 109 8.40 -5.91 6.64
N PHE A 110 8.15 -6.38 7.86
CA PHE A 110 9.00 -7.37 8.52
C PHE A 110 8.62 -8.82 8.18
N ILE A 111 7.51 -9.06 7.47
CA ILE A 111 7.06 -10.40 7.10
C ILE A 111 8.03 -11.02 6.09
N LYS A 112 8.42 -12.25 6.39
CA LYS A 112 9.25 -13.10 5.55
C LYS A 112 8.62 -14.48 5.41
N ILE A 113 8.69 -15.06 4.21
CA ILE A 113 8.32 -16.45 3.95
C ILE A 113 9.59 -17.15 3.46
N GLY A 114 10.09 -18.10 4.26
CA GLY A 114 11.44 -18.63 4.07
C GLY A 114 12.48 -17.50 4.13
N ASN A 115 13.25 -17.34 3.06
CA ASN A 115 14.27 -16.27 2.94
C ASN A 115 13.77 -15.03 2.19
N GLU A 116 12.53 -15.04 1.69
CA GLU A 116 11.99 -13.94 0.90
C GLU A 116 11.40 -12.85 1.82
N PRO A 117 11.84 -11.57 1.71
CA PRO A 117 11.28 -10.47 2.47
C PRO A 117 9.97 -9.96 1.85
N VAL A 118 8.96 -10.82 1.85
CA VAL A 118 7.64 -10.66 1.20
C VAL A 118 7.03 -9.28 1.48
N GLY A 119 6.89 -8.90 2.74
CA GLY A 119 6.24 -7.64 3.09
C GLY A 119 6.99 -6.39 2.64
N PHE A 120 8.33 -6.43 2.66
CA PHE A 120 9.17 -5.36 2.13
C PHE A 120 9.07 -5.27 0.61
N ASN A 121 9.11 -6.41 -0.09
CA ASN A 121 9.00 -6.46 -1.54
C ASN A 121 7.64 -5.92 -2.01
N LEU A 122 6.54 -6.32 -1.36
CA LEU A 122 5.20 -5.80 -1.62
C LEU A 122 5.13 -4.29 -1.43
N LYS A 123 5.64 -3.75 -0.32
CA LYS A 123 5.67 -2.28 -0.12
C LYS A 123 6.46 -1.57 -1.22
N LYS A 124 7.60 -2.13 -1.64
CA LYS A 124 8.39 -1.57 -2.74
C LYS A 124 7.62 -1.57 -4.06
N LYS A 125 6.91 -2.66 -4.38
CA LYS A 125 6.10 -2.80 -5.59
C LYS A 125 4.92 -1.81 -5.57
N ILE A 126 4.18 -1.76 -4.47
CA ILE A 126 3.03 -0.85 -4.28
C ILE A 126 3.46 0.62 -4.35
N TYR A 127 4.48 1.02 -3.60
CA TYR A 127 4.97 2.41 -3.67
C TYR A 127 5.64 2.75 -4.99
N GLY A 128 6.27 1.77 -5.64
CA GLY A 128 6.77 1.93 -7.01
C GLY A 128 5.64 2.21 -8.00
N ALA A 129 4.54 1.47 -7.90
CA ALA A 129 3.35 1.71 -8.72
C ALA A 129 2.75 3.10 -8.45
N LEU A 130 2.52 3.46 -7.19
CA LEU A 130 1.88 4.72 -6.81
C LEU A 130 2.74 5.97 -7.09
N TYR A 131 4.05 5.92 -6.80
CA TYR A 131 4.87 7.13 -6.64
C TYR A 131 6.17 7.14 -7.44
N SER A 132 6.48 6.13 -8.28
CA SER A 132 7.80 6.08 -8.94
C SER A 132 8.09 7.29 -9.84
N GLU A 133 7.09 7.79 -10.57
CA GLU A 133 7.27 8.94 -11.45
C GLU A 133 7.50 10.24 -10.67
N GLU A 134 6.72 10.47 -9.62
CA GLU A 134 6.90 11.61 -8.72
C GLU A 134 8.27 11.55 -8.02
N TYR A 135 8.64 10.38 -7.50
CA TYR A 135 9.93 10.18 -6.83
C TYR A 135 11.11 10.43 -7.78
N LYS A 136 11.06 9.92 -9.03
CA LYS A 136 12.10 10.16 -10.04
C LYS A 136 12.22 11.64 -10.39
N THR A 137 11.09 12.32 -10.56
CA THR A 137 11.05 13.75 -10.91
C THR A 137 11.66 14.60 -9.81
N ASN A 138 11.27 14.37 -8.56
CA ASN A 138 11.81 15.08 -7.40
C ASN A 138 13.31 14.79 -7.22
N LYS A 139 13.74 13.54 -7.39
CA LYS A 139 15.16 13.16 -7.31
C LYS A 139 16.02 13.84 -8.38
N LEU A 140 15.49 13.97 -9.61
CA LEU A 140 16.17 14.68 -10.69
C LEU A 140 16.26 16.18 -10.39
N ALA A 141 15.17 16.80 -9.94
CA ALA A 141 15.15 18.21 -9.54
C ALA A 141 16.18 18.50 -8.42
N ASP A 142 16.24 17.65 -7.39
CA ASP A 142 17.21 17.77 -6.30
C ASP A 142 18.66 17.67 -6.79
N THR A 143 18.91 16.78 -7.76
CA THR A 143 20.26 16.59 -8.33
C THR A 143 20.69 17.83 -9.11
N LEU A 144 19.82 18.35 -9.98
CA LEU A 144 20.09 19.56 -10.76
C LEU A 144 20.31 20.78 -9.87
N THR A 145 19.54 20.90 -8.77
CA THR A 145 19.66 22.04 -7.86
C THR A 145 20.98 22.02 -7.08
N LYS A 146 21.47 20.84 -6.69
CA LYS A 146 22.78 20.70 -6.04
C LYS A 146 23.94 21.13 -6.94
N ASP A 147 23.87 20.80 -8.23
CA ASP A 147 24.91 21.17 -9.19
C ASP A 147 24.97 22.69 -9.42
N ILE A 148 23.82 23.37 -9.40
CA ILE A 148 23.76 24.84 -9.55
C ILE A 148 24.37 25.54 -8.33
N VAL A 149 24.07 25.08 -7.11
CA VAL A 149 24.58 25.69 -5.86
C VAL A 149 26.11 25.61 -5.76
N LEU A 150 26.75 24.60 -6.34
CA LEU A 150 28.22 24.48 -6.38
C LEU A 150 28.90 25.43 -7.39
N THR A 151 28.14 26.01 -8.33
CA THR A 151 28.67 26.95 -9.34
C THR A 151 28.53 28.42 -8.94
N SER A 152 27.67 28.72 -7.95
CA SER A 152 27.58 30.03 -7.32
C SER A 152 28.52 30.10 -6.11
N ASN A 153 29.62 30.83 -6.21
CA ASN A 153 30.57 31.10 -5.12
C ASN A 153 30.01 32.03 -4.01
N ASP A 154 28.72 31.95 -3.70
CA ASP A 154 28.15 32.68 -2.57
C ASP A 154 28.09 31.78 -1.34
N PRO A 155 28.58 32.24 -0.16
CA PRO A 155 28.57 31.43 1.05
C PRO A 155 27.12 31.13 1.46
N PRO A 156 26.83 29.89 1.91
CA PRO A 156 25.47 29.50 2.25
C PRO A 156 24.97 30.32 3.44
N LEU A 157 23.81 30.98 3.26
CA LEU A 157 23.05 31.49 4.39
C LEU A 157 22.67 30.30 5.27
N VAL A 158 23.21 30.27 6.48
CA VAL A 158 22.92 29.30 7.54
C VAL A 158 21.41 29.32 7.79
N ASN A 159 20.70 28.34 7.23
CA ASN A 159 19.30 28.11 7.54
C ASN A 159 19.26 27.28 8.83
N LEU A 160 18.85 27.91 9.92
CA LEU A 160 18.61 27.31 11.23
C LEU A 160 17.43 26.33 11.16
N ALA A 161 17.59 25.22 10.44
CA ALA A 161 16.70 24.08 10.57
C ALA A 161 17.08 23.35 11.86
N ARG A 162 16.25 23.54 12.90
CA ARG A 162 16.28 22.71 14.12
C ARG A 162 16.24 21.22 13.73
N PRO A 163 17.02 20.35 14.40
CA PRO A 163 16.79 18.92 14.29
C PRO A 163 15.45 18.57 14.96
N LEU A 164 14.49 18.11 14.17
CA LEU A 164 13.31 17.40 14.63
C LEU A 164 13.75 15.99 15.03
N TYR A 165 14.42 15.81 16.16
CA TYR A 165 14.52 14.57 16.96
C TYR A 165 15.41 14.88 18.17
N ASP A 166 14.81 15.27 19.29
CA ASP A 166 15.46 15.08 20.59
C ASP A 166 15.32 13.58 20.93
N ALA A 167 16.42 12.85 20.83
CA ALA A 167 16.50 11.50 21.36
C ALA A 167 16.29 11.56 22.89
N PRO A 168 15.53 10.62 23.50
CA PRO A 168 15.37 10.60 24.94
C PRO A 168 16.74 10.35 25.60
N ASN A 169 17.13 11.26 26.50
CA ASN A 169 18.32 11.13 27.33
C ASN A 169 18.09 10.00 28.35
N ASP A 170 18.67 8.83 28.06
CA ASP A 170 18.98 7.83 29.07
C ASP A 170 20.13 8.35 29.93
N ALA A 171 19.83 8.89 31.12
CA ALA A 171 20.61 8.70 32.35
C ALA A 171 20.20 9.68 33.46
N GLU A 172 19.95 9.08 34.64
CA GLU A 172 20.16 9.66 35.98
C GLU A 172 19.16 10.68 36.55
N THR A 173 18.18 10.16 37.30
CA THR A 173 17.98 10.64 38.68
C THR A 173 17.90 9.45 39.64
N LYS A 174 19.05 9.09 40.20
CA LYS A 174 19.13 8.42 41.50
C LYS A 174 19.11 9.51 42.58
N ARG A 175 18.40 9.20 43.69
CA ARG A 175 18.40 9.84 45.04
C ARG A 175 17.47 11.06 45.15
N SER A 176 16.60 11.18 46.16
CA SER A 176 16.56 10.55 47.49
C SER A 176 15.32 10.94 48.33
N HIS A 177 15.05 10.11 49.35
CA HIS A 177 14.37 10.37 50.66
C HIS A 177 12.83 10.48 50.67
N GLU A 178 12.17 9.52 51.35
CA GLU A 178 11.47 9.67 52.67
C GLU A 178 10.06 10.26 52.44
N GLU A 179 8.95 9.59 52.74
CA GLU A 179 8.53 8.83 53.92
C GLU A 179 7.72 7.55 53.58
#